data_AF-A0AAE3QI46-F1
#
_entry.id   AF-A0AAE3QI46-F1
#
_cell.length_a   1.000
_cell.length_b   1.000
_cell.length_c   1.000
_cell.angle_alpha   90.00
_cell.angle_beta   90.00
_cell.angle_gamma   90.00
#
_symmetry.space_group_name_H-M   'P 1'
#
loop_
_entity.id
_entity.type
_entity.pdbx_description
1 polymer ?
#
loop_
_entity_poly.entity_id
_entity_poly.type
_entity_poly.pdbx_seq_one_letter_code
_entity_poly.pdbx_strand_id
1 'polypeptide(L)'
;MDHTAEFLVFGATGQQGGAVARALKAKGRQVRAFVRNPESIKSKALAAEGMSLAIGDLFDPASIDQAMVGITGVFSVQTSSPAGEVTDVQEVSQGKAIADSAVRHGVRHLLYSSGGAAGKGPTGMGHFDSKSEIEAYVQSLPIMSTITRPASFMEMMMLPGMGLSRSEFTFFMRPEQSMQIIALNDLGRINAEILMAPDHYAGKVIELASASVTGKDLERAFTDVAGRPIAYTRFPNDLLTENPFLNRLAELLDSGLLAGVADLQALEREFGHLTSLVEWLDGPGMPLFKAALNDDKAEVALKDSDNA
;
A
#
# COMPACT_ATOMS: atom_id res chain seq x y z
N MET A 1 -16.48 13.61 -28.50
CA MET A 1 -16.95 12.80 -27.37
C MET A 1 -16.01 13.10 -26.24
N ASP A 2 -16.48 13.83 -25.25
CA ASP A 2 -15.67 14.30 -24.13
C ASP A 2 -15.32 13.08 -23.25
N HIS A 3 -14.06 12.67 -23.25
CA HIS A 3 -13.58 11.59 -22.38
C HIS A 3 -13.32 12.17 -20.99
N THR A 4 -14.40 12.53 -20.29
CA THR A 4 -14.37 12.93 -18.89
C THR A 4 -14.08 11.69 -18.04
N ALA A 5 -12.78 11.43 -17.83
CA ALA A 5 -12.36 10.45 -16.85
C ALA A 5 -12.96 10.82 -15.49
N GLU A 6 -13.52 9.84 -14.80
CA GLU A 6 -14.31 10.08 -13.59
C GLU A 6 -13.46 10.02 -12.33
N PHE A 7 -12.43 9.17 -12.34
CA PHE A 7 -11.52 8.97 -11.22
C PHE A 7 -10.07 9.23 -11.61
N LEU A 8 -9.36 9.99 -10.76
CA LEU A 8 -7.92 10.18 -10.84
C LEU A 8 -7.21 9.31 -9.81
N VAL A 9 -6.18 8.59 -10.25
CA VAL A 9 -5.39 7.71 -9.39
C VAL A 9 -3.94 8.19 -9.39
N PHE A 10 -3.50 8.71 -8.25
CA PHE A 10 -2.09 8.94 -7.97
C PHE A 10 -1.39 7.63 -7.60
N GLY A 11 -0.09 7.52 -7.89
CA GLY A 11 0.67 6.29 -7.65
C GLY A 11 0.21 5.11 -8.53
N ALA A 12 -0.42 5.37 -9.68
CA ALA A 12 -1.04 4.34 -10.54
C ALA A 12 -0.05 3.30 -11.10
N THR A 13 1.24 3.63 -11.22
CA THR A 13 2.30 2.69 -11.62
C THR A 13 2.90 1.91 -10.44
N GLY A 14 2.48 2.24 -9.21
CA GLY A 14 2.83 1.54 -7.98
C GLY A 14 1.88 0.39 -7.67
N GLN A 15 2.18 -0.32 -6.58
CA GLN A 15 1.40 -1.48 -6.11
C GLN A 15 -0.04 -1.11 -5.77
N GLN A 16 -0.24 -0.15 -4.87
CA GLN A 16 -1.57 0.27 -4.41
C GLN A 16 -2.38 0.96 -5.51
N GLY A 17 -1.86 2.05 -6.08
CA GLY A 17 -2.57 2.81 -7.11
C GLY A 17 -2.88 1.96 -8.35
N GLY A 18 -1.96 1.08 -8.76
CA GLY A 18 -2.20 0.15 -9.85
C GLY A 18 -3.33 -0.85 -9.56
N ALA A 19 -3.42 -1.36 -8.33
CA ALA A 19 -4.52 -2.24 -7.92
C ALA A 19 -5.87 -1.50 -7.91
N VAL A 20 -5.91 -0.27 -7.37
CA VAL A 20 -7.12 0.57 -7.34
C VAL A 20 -7.57 0.95 -8.75
N ALA A 21 -6.65 1.39 -9.62
CA ALA A 21 -6.97 1.75 -11.00
C ALA A 21 -7.58 0.58 -11.76
N ARG A 22 -7.02 -0.63 -11.62
CA ARG A 22 -7.55 -1.85 -12.24
C ARG A 22 -8.91 -2.25 -11.68
N ALA A 23 -9.10 -2.16 -10.36
CA ALA A 23 -10.38 -2.45 -9.73
C ALA A 23 -11.49 -1.48 -10.21
N LEU A 24 -11.20 -0.19 -10.31
CA LEU A 24 -12.12 0.80 -10.89
C LEU A 24 -12.46 0.48 -12.37
N LYS A 25 -11.45 0.13 -13.17
CA LYS A 25 -11.65 -0.30 -14.58
C LYS A 25 -12.52 -1.55 -14.68
N ALA A 26 -12.29 -2.55 -13.83
CA ALA A 26 -13.09 -3.78 -13.78
C ALA A 26 -14.57 -3.52 -13.43
N LYS A 27 -14.86 -2.44 -12.69
CA LYS A 27 -16.22 -1.96 -12.40
C LYS A 27 -16.77 -1.01 -13.49
N GLY A 28 -16.12 -0.91 -14.64
CA GLY A 28 -16.57 -0.12 -15.79
C GLY A 28 -16.36 1.39 -15.66
N ARG A 29 -15.56 1.86 -14.69
CA ARG A 29 -15.32 3.30 -14.48
C ARG A 29 -14.24 3.85 -15.41
N GLN A 30 -14.32 5.14 -15.73
CA GLN A 30 -13.28 5.83 -16.48
C GLN A 30 -12.16 6.28 -15.53
N VAL A 31 -10.94 5.85 -15.80
CA VAL A 31 -9.78 6.09 -14.93
C VAL A 31 -8.74 6.94 -15.66
N ARG A 32 -8.24 7.95 -14.95
CA ARG A 32 -7.06 8.73 -15.29
C ARG A 32 -5.93 8.34 -14.34
N ALA A 33 -4.84 7.81 -14.88
CA ALA A 33 -3.65 7.45 -14.15
C ALA A 33 -2.66 8.61 -14.18
N PHE A 34 -2.30 9.15 -13.02
CA PHE A 34 -1.24 10.16 -12.93
C PHE A 34 0.13 9.48 -13.02
N VAL A 35 0.94 9.87 -14.00
CA VAL A 35 2.24 9.25 -14.30
C VAL A 35 3.31 10.31 -14.56
N ARG A 36 4.53 10.06 -14.05
CA ARG A 36 5.70 10.90 -14.34
C ARG A 36 6.23 10.68 -15.76
N ASN A 37 6.42 9.41 -16.13
CA ASN A 37 6.96 9.01 -17.43
C ASN A 37 5.94 8.18 -18.23
N PRO A 38 5.32 8.71 -19.29
CA PRO A 38 4.36 7.97 -20.12
C PRO A 38 5.01 6.82 -20.90
N GLU A 39 6.31 6.88 -21.17
CA GLU A 39 7.02 5.89 -21.98
C GLU A 39 7.46 4.64 -21.22
N SER A 40 7.32 4.66 -19.88
CA SER A 40 7.67 3.51 -19.04
C SER A 40 6.78 2.30 -19.36
N ILE A 41 7.32 1.09 -19.16
CA ILE A 41 6.58 -0.17 -19.38
C ILE A 41 5.26 -0.17 -18.59
N LYS A 42 5.29 0.30 -17.33
CA LYS A 42 4.11 0.35 -16.47
C LYS A 42 3.07 1.35 -16.96
N SER A 43 3.47 2.54 -17.39
CA SER A 43 2.56 3.55 -17.94
C SER A 43 1.91 3.07 -19.25
N LYS A 44 2.69 2.45 -20.13
CA LYS A 44 2.19 1.83 -21.37
C LYS A 44 1.21 0.70 -21.10
N ALA A 45 1.45 -0.12 -20.07
CA ALA A 45 0.51 -1.16 -19.65
C ALA A 45 -0.83 -0.56 -19.18
N LEU A 46 -0.82 0.50 -18.35
CA LEU A 46 -2.04 1.19 -17.91
C LEU A 46 -2.83 1.75 -19.11
N ALA A 47 -2.14 2.35 -20.08
CA ALA A 47 -2.76 2.85 -21.31
C ALA A 47 -3.37 1.72 -22.16
N ALA A 48 -2.66 0.59 -22.29
CA ALA A 48 -3.16 -0.60 -23.00
C ALA A 48 -4.38 -1.23 -22.32
N GLU A 49 -4.52 -1.07 -21.00
CA GLU A 49 -5.73 -1.45 -20.23
C GLU A 49 -6.88 -0.42 -20.38
N GLY A 50 -6.71 0.59 -21.25
CA GLY A 50 -7.75 1.58 -21.57
C GLY A 50 -7.92 2.65 -20.50
N MET A 51 -6.87 2.96 -19.75
CA MET A 51 -6.82 4.11 -18.83
C MET A 51 -6.24 5.33 -19.57
N SER A 52 -6.77 6.52 -19.27
CA SER A 52 -6.15 7.76 -19.74
C SER A 52 -4.93 8.08 -18.89
N LEU A 53 -3.88 8.67 -19.47
CA LEU A 53 -2.69 9.09 -18.73
C LEU A 53 -2.73 10.61 -18.52
N ALA A 54 -2.53 11.04 -17.27
CA ALA A 54 -2.20 12.41 -16.93
C ALA A 54 -0.71 12.49 -16.62
N ILE A 55 0.03 13.20 -17.48
CA ILE A 55 1.47 13.34 -17.33
C ILE A 55 1.74 14.53 -16.41
N GLY A 56 2.50 14.30 -15.34
CA GLY A 56 2.83 15.35 -14.39
C GLY A 56 3.81 14.91 -13.32
N ASP A 57 4.19 15.87 -12.48
CA ASP A 57 5.08 15.70 -11.34
C ASP A 57 4.39 16.21 -10.07
N LEU A 58 4.52 15.48 -8.97
CA LEU A 58 3.94 15.89 -7.68
C LEU A 58 4.63 17.12 -7.07
N PHE A 59 5.79 17.52 -7.61
CA PHE A 59 6.46 18.79 -7.29
C PHE A 59 6.05 19.94 -8.22
N ASP A 60 5.19 19.70 -9.21
CA ASP A 60 4.60 20.71 -10.08
C ASP A 60 3.09 20.84 -9.82
N PRO A 61 2.65 21.81 -8.99
CA PRO A 61 1.24 22.03 -8.69
C PRO A 61 0.35 22.24 -9.92
N ALA A 62 0.88 22.85 -10.99
CA ALA A 62 0.11 23.08 -12.20
C ALA A 62 -0.21 21.76 -12.92
N SER A 63 0.70 20.79 -12.88
CA SER A 63 0.46 19.46 -13.43
C SER A 63 -0.59 18.66 -12.64
N ILE A 64 -0.60 18.80 -11.31
CA ILE A 64 -1.62 18.20 -10.44
C ILE A 64 -3.00 18.79 -10.78
N ASP A 65 -3.07 20.11 -10.93
CA ASP A 65 -4.31 20.80 -11.31
C ASP A 65 -4.85 20.39 -12.66
N GLN A 66 -3.96 20.33 -13.65
CA GLN A 66 -4.33 19.89 -14.99
C GLN A 66 -4.88 18.45 -14.99
N ALA A 67 -4.34 17.58 -14.14
CA ALA A 67 -4.84 16.21 -13.97
C ALA A 67 -6.21 16.16 -13.26
N MET A 68 -6.55 17.15 -12.44
CA MET A 68 -7.76 17.21 -11.63
C MET A 68 -9.00 17.70 -12.41
N VAL A 69 -8.82 18.31 -13.58
CA VAL A 69 -9.92 18.85 -14.41
C VAL A 69 -10.93 17.76 -14.77
N GLY A 70 -12.18 17.96 -14.36
CA GLY A 70 -13.32 17.09 -14.66
C GLY A 70 -13.39 15.80 -13.82
N ILE A 71 -12.55 15.67 -12.79
CA ILE A 71 -12.48 14.51 -11.90
C ILE A 71 -13.52 14.61 -10.79
N THR A 72 -14.17 13.48 -10.47
CA THR A 72 -15.16 13.41 -9.37
C THR A 72 -14.63 12.68 -8.14
N GLY A 73 -13.73 11.71 -8.31
CA GLY A 73 -13.10 10.97 -7.21
C GLY A 73 -11.59 10.85 -7.38
N VAL A 74 -10.84 10.99 -6.29
CA VAL A 74 -9.39 10.92 -6.29
C VAL A 74 -8.92 9.83 -5.32
N PHE A 75 -8.08 8.93 -5.81
CA PHE A 75 -7.25 8.07 -4.96
C PHE A 75 -5.86 8.69 -4.81
N SER A 76 -5.48 9.00 -3.57
CA SER A 76 -4.20 9.62 -3.23
C SER A 76 -3.33 8.64 -2.45
N VAL A 77 -2.15 8.35 -3.01
CA VAL A 77 -1.06 7.64 -2.34
C VAL A 77 0.27 8.17 -2.86
N GLN A 78 1.20 8.43 -1.94
CA GLN A 78 2.56 8.86 -2.25
C GLN A 78 3.51 7.70 -2.03
N THR A 79 4.65 7.74 -2.72
CA THR A 79 5.81 6.92 -2.33
C THR A 79 6.43 7.53 -1.08
N SER A 80 6.80 6.72 -0.10
CA SER A 80 7.47 7.17 1.12
C SER A 80 8.87 6.58 1.26
N SER A 81 9.72 7.25 2.03
CA SER A 81 10.98 6.71 2.55
C SER A 81 10.76 5.38 3.33
N PRO A 82 11.74 4.46 3.42
CA PRO A 82 13.07 4.49 2.78
C PRO A 82 13.10 3.91 1.36
N ALA A 83 11.99 3.34 0.88
CA ALA A 83 11.92 2.76 -0.46
C ALA A 83 11.67 3.78 -1.58
N GLY A 84 11.44 5.06 -1.23
CA GLY A 84 11.10 6.14 -2.15
C GLY A 84 12.23 7.17 -2.31
N GLU A 85 12.29 7.81 -3.47
CA GLU A 85 13.23 8.90 -3.78
C GLU A 85 12.86 10.24 -3.10
N VAL A 86 11.92 10.23 -2.14
CA VAL A 86 11.35 11.43 -1.52
C VAL A 86 11.46 11.37 -0.01
N THR A 87 11.79 12.51 0.59
CA THR A 87 11.86 12.69 2.04
C THR A 87 10.47 12.73 2.66
N ASP A 88 10.37 12.52 3.98
CA ASP A 88 9.08 12.60 4.69
C ASP A 88 8.40 13.98 4.52
N VAL A 89 9.19 15.05 4.51
CA VAL A 89 8.70 16.43 4.28
C VAL A 89 8.17 16.59 2.86
N GLN A 90 8.81 15.96 1.88
CA GLN A 90 8.34 15.98 0.50
C GLN A 90 7.06 15.15 0.37
N GLU A 91 6.95 13.98 1.01
CA GLU A 91 5.73 13.18 1.05
C GLU A 91 4.54 14.00 1.58
N VAL A 92 4.72 14.67 2.72
CA VAL A 92 3.72 15.59 3.30
C VAL A 92 3.33 16.66 2.29
N SER A 93 4.31 17.32 1.69
CA SER A 93 4.09 18.40 0.72
C SER A 93 3.27 17.93 -0.49
N GLN A 94 3.55 16.73 -1.00
CA GLN A 94 2.81 16.11 -2.11
C GLN A 94 1.37 15.75 -1.71
N GLY A 95 1.19 15.15 -0.52
CA GLY A 95 -0.14 14.83 0.02
C GLY A 95 -1.03 16.05 0.16
N LYS A 96 -0.49 17.13 0.72
CA LYS A 96 -1.20 18.41 0.86
C LYS A 96 -1.53 19.04 -0.49
N ALA A 97 -0.58 19.06 -1.43
CA ALA A 97 -0.81 19.61 -2.77
C ALA A 97 -1.93 18.89 -3.54
N ILE A 98 -2.02 17.57 -3.44
CA ILE A 98 -3.12 16.79 -4.02
C ILE A 98 -4.45 17.16 -3.36
N ALA A 99 -4.47 17.24 -2.03
CA ALA A 99 -5.69 17.56 -1.28
C ALA A 99 -6.20 18.98 -1.59
N ASP A 100 -5.30 19.97 -1.64
CA ASP A 100 -5.62 21.35 -2.04
C ASP A 100 -6.15 21.43 -3.47
N SER A 101 -5.51 20.72 -4.41
CA SER A 101 -5.99 20.66 -5.79
C SER A 101 -7.39 20.04 -5.88
N ALA A 102 -7.66 19.00 -5.08
CA ALA A 102 -8.95 18.33 -5.03
C ALA A 102 -10.06 19.28 -4.54
N VAL A 103 -9.78 20.07 -3.50
CA VAL A 103 -10.69 21.13 -3.02
C VAL A 103 -10.93 22.17 -4.11
N ARG A 104 -9.87 22.70 -4.73
CA ARG A 104 -9.98 23.76 -5.76
C ARG A 104 -10.79 23.34 -6.99
N HIS A 105 -10.74 22.07 -7.36
CA HIS A 105 -11.46 21.52 -8.50
C HIS A 105 -12.82 20.92 -8.15
N GLY A 106 -13.25 21.00 -6.89
CA GLY A 106 -14.55 20.50 -6.46
C GLY A 106 -14.68 18.98 -6.56
N VAL A 107 -13.58 18.25 -6.33
CA VAL A 107 -13.61 16.78 -6.27
C VAL A 107 -14.62 16.36 -5.21
N ARG A 108 -15.51 15.43 -5.58
CA ARG A 108 -16.57 14.95 -4.69
C ARG A 108 -16.04 14.00 -3.62
N HIS A 109 -15.02 13.19 -3.89
CA HIS A 109 -14.47 12.24 -2.92
C HIS A 109 -12.94 12.16 -3.00
N LEU A 110 -12.25 12.42 -1.90
CA LEU A 110 -10.82 12.17 -1.75
C LEU A 110 -10.59 10.95 -0.85
N LEU A 111 -10.14 9.84 -1.43
CA LEU A 111 -9.69 8.66 -0.69
C LEU A 111 -8.17 8.73 -0.53
N TYR A 112 -7.69 8.88 0.71
CA TYR A 112 -6.27 8.90 1.04
C TYR A 112 -5.83 7.55 1.61
N SER A 113 -4.83 6.93 1.00
CA SER A 113 -4.19 5.71 1.54
C SER A 113 -3.01 6.07 2.43
N SER A 114 -3.19 5.83 3.73
CA SER A 114 -2.22 6.06 4.79
C SER A 114 -1.46 4.75 5.10
N GLY A 115 -1.28 4.39 6.38
CA GLY A 115 -0.63 3.15 6.82
C GLY A 115 -1.08 2.70 8.20
N GLY A 116 -0.96 1.40 8.49
CA GLY A 116 -1.50 0.77 9.71
C GLY A 116 -1.06 1.37 11.05
N ALA A 117 0.11 2.01 11.14
CA ALA A 117 0.59 2.67 12.36
C ALA A 117 0.29 4.18 12.42
N ALA A 118 -0.20 4.77 11.33
CA ALA A 118 -0.47 6.20 11.25
C ALA A 118 -1.68 6.62 12.11
N GLY A 119 -1.68 7.88 12.55
CA GLY A 119 -2.75 8.51 13.32
C GLY A 119 -2.94 7.93 14.74
N LYS A 120 -1.94 7.23 15.27
CA LYS A 120 -1.92 6.62 16.61
C LYS A 120 -0.90 7.26 17.57
N GLY A 121 -0.45 8.47 17.23
CA GLY A 121 0.64 9.19 17.90
C GLY A 121 1.99 9.00 17.20
N PRO A 122 3.06 9.67 17.69
CA PRO A 122 4.37 9.59 17.08
C PRO A 122 4.92 8.16 17.10
N THR A 123 5.21 7.63 15.91
CA THR A 123 5.78 6.30 15.72
C THR A 123 7.30 6.32 15.78
N GLY A 124 7.93 7.49 15.61
CA GLY A 124 9.38 7.59 15.47
C GLY A 124 9.90 7.03 14.15
N MET A 125 9.00 6.78 13.20
CA MET A 125 9.31 6.44 11.82
C MET A 125 8.69 7.46 10.89
N GLY A 126 9.56 8.17 10.17
CA GLY A 126 9.19 9.28 9.30
C GLY A 126 8.03 8.96 8.36
N HIS A 127 8.05 7.80 7.72
CA HIS A 127 7.01 7.39 6.75
C HIS A 127 5.63 7.09 7.35
N PHE A 128 5.49 6.88 8.66
CA PHE A 128 4.17 6.78 9.32
C PHE A 128 3.75 8.13 9.91
N ASP A 129 4.71 8.89 10.41
CA ASP A 129 4.46 10.21 10.99
C ASP A 129 4.08 11.23 9.90
N SER A 130 4.69 11.16 8.72
CA SER A 130 4.32 11.93 7.51
C SER A 130 2.86 11.67 7.11
N LYS A 131 2.46 10.40 7.06
CA LYS A 131 1.08 10.01 6.72
C LYS A 131 0.09 10.49 7.77
N SER A 132 0.46 10.45 9.05
CA SER A 132 -0.35 11.00 10.14
C SER A 132 -0.58 12.51 9.98
N GLU A 133 0.44 13.24 9.53
CA GLU A 133 0.31 14.67 9.22
C GLU A 133 -0.61 14.91 8.02
N ILE A 134 -0.49 14.10 6.96
CA ILE A 134 -1.37 14.19 5.78
C ILE A 134 -2.82 13.85 6.16
N GLU A 135 -3.05 12.82 6.99
CA GLU A 135 -4.39 12.49 7.51
C GLU A 135 -5.05 13.68 8.19
N ALA A 136 -4.34 14.27 9.17
CA ALA A 136 -4.85 15.43 9.92
C ALA A 136 -5.15 16.61 8.99
N TYR A 137 -4.31 16.84 7.98
CA TYR A 137 -4.53 17.89 6.99
C TYR A 137 -5.77 17.61 6.12
N VAL A 138 -5.87 16.42 5.54
CA VAL A 138 -7.02 16.01 4.70
C VAL A 138 -8.34 16.11 5.47
N GLN A 139 -8.35 15.76 6.76
CA GLN A 139 -9.52 15.87 7.63
C GLN A 139 -9.90 17.32 7.96
N SER A 140 -8.96 18.26 7.88
CA SER A 140 -9.21 19.69 8.13
C SER A 140 -9.87 20.42 6.95
N LEU A 141 -9.84 19.82 5.76
CA LEU A 141 -10.30 20.43 4.52
C LEU A 141 -11.81 20.26 4.31
N PRO A 142 -12.46 21.22 3.62
CA PRO A 142 -13.89 21.15 3.30
C PRO A 142 -14.17 20.25 2.08
N ILE A 143 -13.74 18.99 2.15
CA ILE A 143 -13.95 17.97 1.11
C ILE A 143 -14.44 16.67 1.76
N MET A 144 -15.33 15.94 1.09
CA MET A 144 -15.65 14.58 1.55
C MET A 144 -14.41 13.72 1.37
N SER A 145 -13.79 13.33 2.47
CA SER A 145 -12.59 12.51 2.48
C SER A 145 -12.81 11.22 3.25
N THR A 146 -12.16 10.15 2.81
CA THR A 146 -12.04 8.90 3.54
C THR A 146 -10.56 8.57 3.67
N ILE A 147 -10.14 8.05 4.82
CA ILE A 147 -8.78 7.58 5.03
C ILE A 147 -8.82 6.06 5.17
N THR A 148 -7.93 5.38 4.45
CA THR A 148 -7.71 3.94 4.63
C THR A 148 -6.31 3.69 5.14
N ARG A 149 -6.19 2.79 6.11
CA ARG A 149 -4.91 2.36 6.70
C ARG A 149 -4.71 0.88 6.40
N PRO A 150 -4.04 0.55 5.30
CA PRO A 150 -3.83 -0.83 4.97
C PRO A 150 -2.77 -1.48 5.87
N ALA A 151 -2.99 -2.75 6.17
CA ALA A 151 -2.03 -3.63 6.82
C ALA A 151 -0.85 -3.98 5.89
N SER A 152 0.13 -4.73 6.40
CA SER A 152 1.29 -5.16 5.62
C SER A 152 0.87 -5.96 4.39
N PHE A 153 1.45 -5.66 3.22
CA PHE A 153 1.06 -6.34 1.98
C PHE A 153 1.65 -7.75 1.94
N MET A 154 0.88 -8.74 1.48
CA MET A 154 1.39 -10.10 1.28
C MET A 154 2.59 -10.13 0.33
N GLU A 155 2.60 -9.23 -0.65
CA GLU A 155 3.66 -9.04 -1.63
C GLU A 155 5.00 -8.64 -0.99
N MET A 156 4.99 -7.95 0.17
CA MET A 156 6.21 -7.58 0.88
C MET A 156 6.99 -8.79 1.40
N MET A 157 6.30 -9.91 1.64
CA MET A 157 6.94 -11.16 2.06
C MET A 157 7.77 -11.77 0.95
N MET A 158 7.51 -11.42 -0.31
CA MET A 158 8.24 -11.95 -1.46
C MET A 158 9.41 -11.07 -1.87
N LEU A 159 9.70 -10.01 -1.09
CA LEU A 159 10.83 -9.14 -1.37
C LEU A 159 12.15 -9.92 -1.27
N PRO A 160 13.16 -9.51 -2.06
CA PRO A 160 14.47 -10.13 -2.02
C PRO A 160 15.06 -10.12 -0.60
N GLY A 161 15.82 -11.16 -0.28
CA GLY A 161 16.60 -11.22 0.95
C GLY A 161 15.85 -11.66 2.21
N MET A 162 14.59 -12.10 2.06
CA MET A 162 13.83 -12.77 3.14
C MET A 162 14.23 -14.25 3.36
N GLY A 163 15.09 -14.83 2.51
CA GLY A 163 15.69 -16.15 2.73
C GLY A 163 15.00 -17.34 2.03
N LEU A 164 13.91 -17.14 1.29
CA LEU A 164 13.12 -18.23 0.68
C LEU A 164 13.95 -19.16 -0.22
N SER A 165 14.90 -18.62 -0.99
CA SER A 165 15.84 -19.40 -1.81
C SER A 165 16.72 -20.34 -0.99
N ARG A 166 16.96 -20.03 0.29
CA ARG A 166 17.79 -20.83 1.21
C ARG A 166 17.00 -21.77 2.12
N SER A 167 15.70 -21.98 1.88
CA SER A 167 14.82 -22.78 2.75
C SER A 167 14.52 -22.15 4.10
N GLU A 168 14.60 -20.83 4.17
CA GLU A 168 14.33 -20.05 5.38
C GLU A 168 13.37 -18.93 5.05
N PHE A 169 12.72 -18.38 6.05
CA PHE A 169 11.99 -17.13 5.95
C PHE A 169 12.28 -16.29 7.20
N THR A 170 13.02 -15.20 7.00
CA THR A 170 13.38 -14.28 8.08
C THR A 170 12.55 -13.00 7.97
N PHE A 171 11.89 -12.62 9.06
CA PHE A 171 11.04 -11.43 9.10
C PHE A 171 11.08 -10.73 10.47
N PHE A 172 10.51 -9.53 10.61
CA PHE A 172 10.61 -8.75 11.86
C PHE A 172 9.69 -9.22 12.99
N MET A 173 8.72 -10.08 12.68
CA MET A 173 7.72 -10.60 13.62
C MET A 173 8.24 -11.76 14.46
N ARG A 174 7.82 -11.86 15.73
CA ARG A 174 8.13 -13.04 16.57
C ARG A 174 7.33 -14.27 16.09
N PRO A 175 7.83 -15.51 16.24
CA PRO A 175 7.17 -16.69 15.66
C PRO A 175 5.69 -16.87 16.02
N GLU A 176 5.32 -16.63 17.28
CA GLU A 176 3.94 -16.80 17.79
C GLU A 176 3.12 -15.50 17.78
N GLN A 177 3.73 -14.37 17.39
CA GLN A 177 3.04 -13.09 17.36
C GLN A 177 2.16 -13.02 16.13
N SER A 178 0.94 -12.50 16.31
CA SER A 178 0.00 -12.28 15.21
C SER A 178 0.20 -10.90 14.59
N MET A 179 0.11 -10.83 13.26
CA MET A 179 0.07 -9.60 12.48
C MET A 179 -0.98 -9.72 11.38
N GLN A 180 -1.72 -8.63 11.14
CA GLN A 180 -2.64 -8.54 10.02
C GLN A 180 -1.91 -8.22 8.72
N ILE A 181 -2.41 -8.80 7.64
CA ILE A 181 -1.88 -8.67 6.28
C ILE A 181 -3.00 -8.45 5.29
N ILE A 182 -2.68 -7.89 4.13
CA ILE A 182 -3.64 -7.66 3.05
C ILE A 182 -3.06 -8.04 1.69
N ALA A 183 -3.83 -8.74 0.86
CA ALA A 183 -3.51 -8.92 -0.55
C ALA A 183 -3.77 -7.62 -1.34
N LEU A 184 -2.88 -7.22 -2.25
CA LEU A 184 -3.11 -6.00 -3.04
C LEU A 184 -4.39 -6.04 -3.87
N ASN A 185 -4.82 -7.22 -4.31
CA ASN A 185 -6.09 -7.37 -5.02
C ASN A 185 -7.29 -6.97 -4.16
N ASP A 186 -7.33 -7.37 -2.89
CA ASP A 186 -8.38 -6.93 -1.96
C ASP A 186 -8.26 -5.45 -1.64
N LEU A 187 -7.04 -4.94 -1.41
CA LEU A 187 -6.80 -3.51 -1.20
C LEU A 187 -7.36 -2.69 -2.37
N GLY A 188 -7.06 -3.09 -3.61
CA GLY A 188 -7.55 -2.42 -4.82
C GLY A 188 -9.07 -2.45 -4.91
N ARG A 189 -9.67 -3.62 -4.69
CA ARG A 189 -11.12 -3.84 -4.75
C ARG A 189 -11.87 -3.03 -3.70
N ILE A 190 -11.44 -3.09 -2.44
CA ILE A 190 -12.06 -2.38 -1.32
C ILE A 190 -11.95 -0.85 -1.53
N ASN A 191 -10.76 -0.34 -1.87
CA ASN A 191 -10.57 1.09 -2.11
C ASN A 191 -11.38 1.60 -3.30
N ALA A 192 -11.54 0.81 -4.37
CA ALA A 192 -12.40 1.19 -5.49
C ALA A 192 -13.88 1.29 -5.05
N GLU A 193 -14.36 0.36 -4.22
CA GLU A 193 -15.73 0.40 -3.68
C GLU A 193 -15.95 1.60 -2.76
N ILE A 194 -15.01 1.87 -1.86
CA ILE A 194 -15.02 3.06 -1.00
C ILE A 194 -15.06 4.34 -1.85
N LEU A 195 -14.15 4.47 -2.81
CA LEU A 195 -14.03 5.68 -3.63
C LEU A 195 -15.31 5.98 -4.43
N MET A 196 -16.00 4.94 -4.92
CA MET A 196 -17.25 5.07 -5.67
C MET A 196 -18.48 5.43 -4.81
N ALA A 197 -18.38 5.36 -3.48
CA ALA A 197 -19.51 5.55 -2.56
C ALA A 197 -19.24 6.64 -1.48
N PRO A 198 -19.00 7.91 -1.87
CA PRO A 198 -18.67 8.99 -0.94
C PRO A 198 -19.67 9.16 0.20
N ASP A 199 -20.97 9.11 -0.10
CA ASP A 199 -22.02 9.38 0.90
C ASP A 199 -22.03 8.33 2.02
N HIS A 200 -21.48 7.13 1.77
CA HIS A 200 -21.39 6.07 2.75
C HIS A 200 -20.10 6.11 3.57
N TYR A 201 -18.97 6.54 2.98
CA TYR A 201 -17.65 6.42 3.63
C TYR A 201 -17.01 7.75 4.06
N ALA A 202 -17.49 8.90 3.56
CA ALA A 202 -16.94 10.20 3.92
C ALA A 202 -16.87 10.41 5.44
N GLY A 203 -15.74 10.94 5.90
CA GLY A 203 -15.42 11.16 7.32
C GLY A 203 -14.91 9.92 8.06
N LYS A 204 -14.87 8.73 7.42
CA LYS A 204 -14.37 7.51 8.07
C LYS A 204 -12.86 7.36 7.93
N VAL A 205 -12.27 6.72 8.94
CA VAL A 205 -10.92 6.17 8.92
C VAL A 205 -11.07 4.65 9.04
N ILE A 206 -10.57 3.89 8.07
CA ILE A 206 -10.84 2.45 7.95
C ILE A 206 -9.52 1.69 7.89
N GLU A 207 -9.30 0.80 8.85
CA GLU A 207 -8.17 -0.14 8.87
C GLU A 207 -8.48 -1.29 7.90
N LEU A 208 -7.57 -1.61 6.98
CA LEU A 208 -7.79 -2.64 5.95
C LEU A 208 -6.85 -3.83 6.14
N ALA A 209 -7.41 -5.02 6.29
CA ALA A 209 -6.70 -6.29 6.29
C ALA A 209 -7.54 -7.36 5.57
N SER A 210 -6.89 -8.42 5.09
CA SER A 210 -7.57 -9.59 4.53
C SER A 210 -7.31 -10.88 5.33
N ALA A 211 -6.26 -10.93 6.14
CA ALA A 211 -5.97 -12.06 7.02
C ALA A 211 -5.18 -11.64 8.25
N SER A 212 -5.13 -12.53 9.25
CA SER A 212 -4.23 -12.46 10.40
C SER A 212 -3.34 -13.70 10.40
N VAL A 213 -2.04 -13.54 10.56
CA VAL A 213 -1.07 -14.65 10.52
C VAL A 213 -0.01 -14.50 11.61
N THR A 214 0.51 -15.64 12.06
CA THR A 214 1.72 -15.73 12.88
C THR A 214 2.93 -16.10 12.03
N GLY A 215 4.14 -15.99 12.59
CA GLY A 215 5.35 -16.51 11.94
C GLY A 215 5.28 -18.01 11.70
N LYS A 216 4.61 -18.75 12.60
CA LYS A 216 4.32 -20.18 12.41
C LYS A 216 3.30 -20.47 11.33
N ASP A 217 2.33 -19.60 11.09
CA ASP A 217 1.44 -19.72 9.95
C ASP A 217 2.18 -19.49 8.63
N LEU A 218 3.10 -18.52 8.59
CA LEU A 218 3.99 -18.30 7.44
C LEU A 218 4.89 -19.51 7.17
N GLU A 219 5.54 -20.04 8.21
CA GLU A 219 6.38 -21.25 8.16
C GLU A 219 5.62 -22.41 7.50
N ARG A 220 4.41 -22.69 8.00
CA ARG A 220 3.54 -23.76 7.51
C ARG A 220 3.13 -23.52 6.06
N ALA A 221 2.56 -22.37 5.75
CA ALA A 221 2.07 -22.06 4.42
C ALA A 221 3.17 -22.10 3.36
N PHE A 222 4.36 -21.55 3.65
CA PHE A 222 5.48 -21.60 2.71
C PHE A 222 6.06 -23.01 2.58
N THR A 223 6.12 -23.79 3.66
CA THR A 223 6.55 -25.20 3.62
C THR A 223 5.63 -26.03 2.74
N ASP A 224 4.33 -25.89 2.92
CA ASP A 224 3.32 -26.65 2.17
C ASP A 224 3.40 -26.35 0.67
N VAL A 225 3.48 -25.07 0.30
CA VAL A 225 3.53 -24.63 -1.11
C VAL A 225 4.89 -24.91 -1.76
N ALA A 226 6.00 -24.81 -1.01
CA ALA A 226 7.33 -25.13 -1.53
C ALA A 226 7.56 -26.63 -1.72
N GLY A 227 6.77 -27.49 -1.05
CA GLY A 227 6.98 -28.94 -1.03
C GLY A 227 8.27 -29.37 -0.31
N ARG A 228 8.85 -28.48 0.49
CA ARG A 228 10.07 -28.69 1.28
C ARG A 228 10.03 -27.79 2.52
N PRO A 229 10.68 -28.17 3.64
CA PRO A 229 10.71 -27.34 4.84
C PRO A 229 11.25 -25.93 4.55
N ILE A 230 10.51 -24.91 5.00
CA ILE A 230 10.92 -23.51 5.05
C ILE A 230 10.87 -23.08 6.52
N ALA A 231 12.02 -22.84 7.15
CA ALA A 231 12.08 -22.49 8.56
C ALA A 231 11.81 -20.99 8.79
N TYR A 232 10.88 -20.63 9.68
CA TYR A 232 10.64 -19.24 10.05
C TYR A 232 11.60 -18.80 11.16
N THR A 233 12.24 -17.65 10.97
CA THR A 233 13.02 -16.99 12.03
C THR A 233 12.69 -15.51 12.10
N ARG A 234 12.80 -14.93 13.29
CA ARG A 234 12.83 -13.47 13.40
C ARG A 234 14.20 -12.97 12.97
N PHE A 235 14.28 -11.74 12.44
CA PHE A 235 15.56 -11.06 12.31
C PHE A 235 16.38 -11.15 13.61
N PRO A 236 17.65 -11.60 13.53
CA PRO A 236 18.54 -11.67 14.68
C PRO A 236 18.71 -10.34 15.41
N ASN A 237 18.93 -10.39 16.73
CA ASN A 237 19.03 -9.17 17.56
C ASN A 237 20.22 -8.27 17.19
N ASP A 238 21.33 -8.85 16.74
CA ASP A 238 22.49 -8.13 16.20
C ASP A 238 22.10 -7.33 14.95
N LEU A 239 21.42 -7.97 14.00
CA LEU A 239 20.90 -7.28 12.80
C LEU A 239 19.91 -6.17 13.17
N LEU A 240 19.00 -6.41 14.11
CA LEU A 240 18.08 -5.38 14.59
C LEU A 240 18.85 -4.23 15.24
N THR A 241 19.88 -4.52 16.05
CA THR A 241 20.69 -3.47 16.70
C THR A 241 21.47 -2.63 15.69
N GLU A 242 22.00 -3.26 14.64
CA GLU A 242 22.78 -2.60 13.59
C GLU A 242 21.91 -1.83 12.58
N ASN A 243 20.62 -2.17 12.45
CA ASN A 243 19.71 -1.54 11.50
C ASN A 243 18.57 -0.82 12.24
N PRO A 244 18.67 0.52 12.46
CA PRO A 244 17.69 1.28 13.22
C PRO A 244 16.27 1.19 12.64
N PHE A 245 16.14 1.11 11.32
CA PHE A 245 14.86 1.00 10.63
C PHE A 245 14.16 -0.32 10.97
N LEU A 246 14.87 -1.45 10.86
CA LEU A 246 14.34 -2.77 11.22
C LEU A 246 14.07 -2.90 12.70
N ASN A 247 14.94 -2.35 13.55
CA ASN A 247 14.69 -2.33 14.98
C ASN A 247 13.36 -1.63 15.29
N ARG A 248 13.14 -0.47 14.67
CA ARG A 248 11.95 0.32 14.96
C ARG A 248 10.67 -0.35 14.45
N LEU A 249 10.71 -0.98 13.27
CA LEU A 249 9.60 -1.82 12.78
C LEU A 249 9.27 -2.96 13.76
N ALA A 250 10.30 -3.65 14.25
CA ALA A 250 10.16 -4.72 15.24
C ALA A 250 9.55 -4.21 16.57
N GLU A 251 9.97 -3.05 17.07
CA GLU A 251 9.42 -2.41 18.27
C GLU A 251 7.94 -1.99 18.10
N LEU A 252 7.59 -1.40 16.95
CA LEU A 252 6.21 -1.01 16.65
C LEU A 252 5.28 -2.22 16.53
N LEU A 253 5.77 -3.33 16.01
CA LEU A 253 5.01 -4.58 16.01
C LEU A 253 4.91 -5.17 17.43
N ASP A 254 6.01 -5.25 18.17
CA ASP A 254 6.07 -5.77 19.55
C ASP A 254 5.15 -4.99 20.52
N SER A 255 4.99 -3.68 20.30
CA SER A 255 4.05 -2.84 21.05
C SER A 255 2.59 -2.94 20.59
N GLY A 256 2.32 -3.67 19.50
CA GLY A 256 0.99 -3.85 18.92
C GLY A 256 0.55 -2.75 17.94
N LEU A 257 1.32 -1.66 17.81
CA LEU A 257 0.98 -0.53 16.94
C LEU A 257 0.91 -0.92 15.46
N LEU A 258 1.77 -1.86 15.04
CA LEU A 258 1.83 -2.40 13.67
C LEU A 258 1.16 -3.78 13.53
N ALA A 259 0.62 -4.36 14.61
CA ALA A 259 0.00 -5.70 14.56
C ALA A 259 -1.29 -5.72 13.71
N GLY A 260 -1.90 -4.55 13.51
CA GLY A 260 -3.17 -4.40 12.81
C GLY A 260 -4.36 -4.62 13.75
N VAL A 261 -5.40 -3.81 13.54
CA VAL A 261 -6.62 -3.77 14.39
C VAL A 261 -7.90 -3.76 13.54
N ALA A 262 -7.80 -4.13 12.26
CA ALA A 262 -8.96 -4.21 11.38
C ALA A 262 -9.92 -5.32 11.83
N ASP A 263 -11.21 -5.03 11.79
CA ASP A 263 -12.26 -6.04 12.04
C ASP A 263 -12.50 -6.83 10.75
N LEU A 264 -11.82 -7.98 10.62
CA LEU A 264 -11.90 -8.84 9.44
C LEU A 264 -13.35 -9.31 9.15
N GLN A 265 -14.15 -9.59 10.19
CA GLN A 265 -15.53 -10.02 10.00
C GLN A 265 -16.44 -8.88 9.54
N ALA A 266 -16.20 -7.65 10.00
CA ALA A 266 -16.90 -6.48 9.48
C ALA A 266 -16.49 -6.18 8.04
N LEU A 267 -15.20 -6.23 7.73
CA LEU A 267 -14.69 -6.02 6.37
C LEU A 267 -15.25 -7.06 5.39
N GLU A 268 -15.29 -8.34 5.77
CA GLU A 268 -15.83 -9.40 4.92
C GLU A 268 -17.35 -9.27 4.72
N ARG A 269 -18.09 -8.83 5.75
CA ARG A 269 -19.53 -8.54 5.60
C ARG A 269 -19.81 -7.35 4.69
N GLU A 270 -18.95 -6.33 4.74
CA GLU A 270 -19.11 -5.09 3.99
C GLU A 270 -18.67 -5.25 2.53
N PHE A 271 -17.50 -5.84 2.31
CA PHE A 271 -16.85 -5.91 1.00
C PHE A 271 -16.90 -7.32 0.40
N GLY A 272 -17.38 -8.34 1.10
CA GLY A 272 -17.33 -9.73 0.66
C GLY A 272 -15.97 -10.40 0.92
N HIS A 273 -15.78 -11.60 0.34
CA HIS A 273 -14.65 -12.49 0.58
C HIS A 273 -13.30 -11.78 0.66
N LEU A 274 -12.52 -12.08 1.70
CA LEU A 274 -11.17 -11.58 1.90
C LEU A 274 -10.16 -12.70 1.65
N THR A 275 -9.16 -12.43 0.82
CA THR A 275 -8.16 -13.42 0.41
C THR A 275 -7.28 -13.79 1.62
N SER A 276 -7.27 -15.07 1.96
CA SER A 276 -6.36 -15.64 2.95
C SER A 276 -4.94 -15.79 2.39
N LEU A 277 -3.94 -16.02 3.26
CA LEU A 277 -2.57 -16.26 2.82
C LEU A 277 -2.45 -17.48 1.89
N VAL A 278 -3.17 -18.56 2.20
CA VAL A 278 -3.12 -19.82 1.41
C VAL A 278 -3.73 -19.58 0.03
N GLU A 279 -4.91 -18.96 -0.05
CA GLU A 279 -5.54 -18.60 -1.33
C GLU A 279 -4.67 -17.66 -2.16
N TRP A 280 -3.98 -16.71 -1.50
CA TRP A 280 -3.05 -15.82 -2.18
C TRP A 280 -1.86 -16.61 -2.75
N LEU A 281 -1.27 -17.52 -1.97
CA LEU A 281 -0.18 -18.38 -2.43
C LEU A 281 -0.61 -19.34 -3.54
N ASP A 282 -1.85 -19.82 -3.55
CA ASP A 282 -2.39 -20.69 -4.61
C ASP A 282 -2.79 -19.92 -5.88
N GLY A 283 -3.02 -18.61 -5.76
CA GLY A 283 -3.46 -17.75 -6.85
C GLY A 283 -2.44 -16.65 -7.19
N PRO A 284 -2.77 -15.37 -6.93
CA PRO A 284 -2.01 -14.23 -7.42
C PRO A 284 -0.57 -14.12 -6.87
N GLY A 285 -0.30 -14.69 -5.69
CA GLY A 285 1.02 -14.70 -5.06
C GLY A 285 1.96 -15.78 -5.58
N MET A 286 1.43 -16.85 -6.20
CA MET A 286 2.24 -17.99 -6.68
C MET A 286 3.43 -17.58 -7.58
N PRO A 287 3.27 -16.68 -8.57
CA PRO A 287 4.40 -16.27 -9.42
C PRO A 287 5.50 -15.55 -8.63
N LEU A 288 5.12 -14.71 -7.65
CA LEU A 288 6.07 -13.99 -6.78
C LEU A 288 6.80 -14.97 -5.86
N PHE A 289 6.07 -15.92 -5.28
CA PHE A 289 6.65 -16.97 -4.44
C PHE A 289 7.66 -17.83 -5.22
N LYS A 290 7.31 -18.26 -6.44
CA LYS A 290 8.23 -18.99 -7.33
C LYS A 290 9.46 -18.17 -7.68
N ALA A 291 9.32 -16.87 -7.91
CA ALA A 291 10.46 -16.00 -8.18
C ALA A 291 11.37 -15.92 -6.94
N ALA A 292 10.81 -15.70 -5.75
CA ALA A 292 11.56 -15.59 -4.50
C ALA A 292 12.28 -16.90 -4.11
N LEU A 293 11.71 -18.07 -4.42
CA LEU A 293 12.36 -19.36 -4.22
C LEU A 293 13.60 -19.59 -5.09
N ASN A 294 13.72 -18.86 -6.22
CA ASN A 294 14.81 -19.01 -7.18
C ASN A 294 15.79 -17.82 -7.17
N ASP A 295 15.65 -16.89 -6.22
CA ASP A 295 16.53 -15.72 -6.12
C ASP A 295 17.78 -16.02 -5.28
N ASP A 296 18.82 -16.51 -5.95
CA ASP A 296 20.12 -16.85 -5.34
C ASP A 296 21.00 -15.62 -5.02
N LYS A 297 20.59 -14.40 -5.42
CA LYS A 297 21.46 -13.20 -5.40
C LYS A 297 21.11 -12.15 -4.35
N ALA A 298 20.04 -12.34 -3.58
CA ALA A 298 19.56 -11.29 -2.70
C ALA A 298 20.23 -11.30 -1.32
N GLU A 299 21.06 -10.29 -1.06
CA GLU A 299 21.27 -9.77 0.29
C GLU A 299 19.92 -9.25 0.84
N VAL A 300 19.78 -9.19 2.16
CA VAL A 300 18.56 -8.68 2.83
C VAL A 300 18.24 -7.29 2.23
N ALA A 301 17.13 -7.15 1.49
CA ALA A 301 16.79 -5.88 0.82
C ALA A 301 16.60 -4.69 1.78
N LEU A 302 16.56 -4.98 3.08
CA LEU A 302 16.42 -4.02 4.16
C LEU A 302 17.77 -3.59 4.78
N LYS A 303 18.92 -4.15 4.33
CA LYS A 303 20.26 -3.78 4.84
C LYS A 303 20.71 -2.38 4.43
N ASP A 304 20.28 -1.88 3.28
CA ASP A 304 20.82 -0.64 2.69
C ASP A 304 20.04 0.64 3.07
N SER A 305 19.34 0.67 4.21
CA SER A 305 18.68 1.89 4.69
C SER A 305 19.63 2.89 5.36
N ASP A 306 20.94 2.63 5.38
CA ASP A 306 21.94 3.44 6.11
C ASP A 306 22.53 4.62 5.31
N ASN A 307 21.99 4.98 4.14
CA ASN A 307 22.35 6.22 3.45
C ASN A 307 21.24 6.70 2.49
N ALA A 308 20.15 7.27 3.02
CA ALA A 308 19.30 8.22 2.30
C ALA A 308 18.42 9.04 3.27
#